data_AF-A0A7K1TLM1-F1
#
_entry.id   AF-A0A7K1TLM1-F1
#
_cell.length_a   1.000
_cell.length_b   1.000
_cell.length_c   1.000
_cell.angle_alpha   90.00
_cell.angle_beta   90.00
_cell.angle_gamma   90.00
#
_symmetry.space_group_name_H-M   'P 1'
#
loop_
_entity.id
_entity.type
_entity.pdbx_description
1 polymer ?
#
loop_
_entity_poly.entity_id
_entity_poly.type
_entity_poly.pdbx_seq_one_letter_code
_entity_poly.pdbx_strand_id
1 'polypeptide(L)'
;MDQKRLEIHFTGCWELATQHYHEGPCYLVIHQWHAAHCQEEAVSKRFIPLEQGMGIVSLLLAITWVDEQLELIVHTLDNRYLLLRFTQPRVEVIR
;
A
#
# COMPACT_ATOMS: atom_id res chain seq x y z
N MET A 1 1.18 6.56 15.24
CA MET A 1 2.00 6.25 14.05
C MET A 1 2.76 7.50 13.67
N ASP A 2 3.96 7.68 14.21
CA ASP A 2 4.56 9.02 14.33
C ASP A 2 5.22 9.58 13.06
N GLN A 3 5.16 8.88 11.93
CA GLN A 3 5.79 9.35 10.68
C GLN A 3 4.96 9.14 9.41
N LYS A 4 3.69 8.72 9.51
CA LYS A 4 2.83 8.40 8.35
C LYS A 4 3.62 7.70 7.25
N ARG A 5 4.07 6.47 7.54
CA ARG A 5 4.95 5.68 6.69
C ARG A 5 4.48 4.23 6.67
N LEU A 6 4.36 3.68 5.47
CA LEU A 6 4.10 2.27 5.19
C LEU A 6 5.24 1.78 4.31
N GLU A 7 5.86 0.66 4.71
CA GLU A 7 6.94 0.04 3.96
C GLU A 7 6.53 -1.37 3.55
N ILE A 8 6.79 -1.71 2.29
CA ILE A 8 6.55 -3.04 1.74
C ILE A 8 7.90 -3.56 1.25
N HIS A 9 8.33 -4.69 1.81
CA HIS A 9 9.66 -5.25 1.61
C HIS A 9 9.61 -6.40 0.60
N PHE A 10 10.53 -6.42 -0.36
CA PHE A 10 10.64 -7.44 -1.40
C PHE A 10 12.12 -7.76 -1.69
N THR A 11 12.39 -8.93 -2.28
CA THR A 11 13.75 -9.46 -2.51
C THR A 11 14.30 -9.19 -3.92
N GLY A 12 13.59 -8.35 -4.67
CA GLY A 12 14.01 -7.89 -5.99
C GLY A 12 12.85 -7.19 -6.70
N CYS A 13 13.15 -6.40 -7.74
CA CYS A 13 12.13 -5.71 -8.52
C CYS A 13 12.51 -5.58 -9.99
N TRP A 14 11.51 -5.64 -10.86
CA TRP A 14 11.67 -5.31 -12.27
C TRP A 14 11.49 -3.80 -12.47
N GLU A 15 12.50 -3.12 -13.00
CA GLU A 15 12.44 -1.70 -13.31
C GLU A 15 12.06 -1.49 -14.78
N LEU A 16 10.87 -0.91 -15.02
CA LEU A 16 10.37 -0.67 -16.38
C LEU A 16 11.20 0.34 -17.16
N ALA A 17 11.71 1.38 -16.49
CA ALA A 17 12.47 2.46 -17.14
C ALA A 17 13.80 1.98 -17.74
N THR A 18 14.47 1.04 -17.07
CA THR A 18 15.75 0.45 -17.48
C THR A 18 15.59 -0.93 -18.11
N GLN A 19 14.37 -1.49 -18.09
CA GLN A 19 14.06 -2.87 -18.48
C GLN A 19 15.00 -3.90 -17.84
N HIS A 20 15.29 -3.72 -16.56
CA HIS A 20 16.25 -4.52 -15.82
C HIS A 20 15.65 -5.12 -14.56
N TYR A 21 16.00 -6.37 -14.26
CA TYR A 21 15.69 -7.00 -12.99
C TYR A 21 16.79 -6.71 -11.97
N HIS A 22 16.42 -6.09 -10.86
CA HIS A 22 17.31 -5.85 -9.73
C HIS A 22 17.08 -6.93 -8.69
N GLU A 23 18.12 -7.71 -8.39
CA GLU A 23 18.14 -8.69 -7.32
C GLU A 23 18.65 -8.03 -6.02
N GLY A 24 17.97 -8.28 -4.90
CA GLY A 24 18.37 -7.75 -3.59
C GLY A 24 17.22 -7.11 -2.81
N PRO A 25 17.44 -6.76 -1.53
CA PRO A 25 16.44 -6.10 -0.71
C PRO A 25 15.95 -4.81 -1.37
N CYS A 26 14.64 -4.67 -1.49
CA CYS A 26 13.99 -3.49 -2.07
C CYS A 26 12.76 -3.14 -1.22
N TYR A 27 12.45 -1.85 -1.16
CA TYR A 27 11.40 -1.30 -0.31
C TYR A 27 10.52 -0.36 -1.11
N LEU A 28 9.21 -0.62 -1.14
CA LEU A 28 8.22 0.36 -1.58
C LEU A 28 7.78 1.13 -0.34
N VAL A 29 8.08 2.42 -0.33
CA VAL A 29 7.78 3.32 0.78
C VAL A 29 6.68 4.26 0.35
N ILE A 30 5.54 4.17 1.05
CA ILE A 30 4.42 5.10 0.94
C ILE A 30 4.49 5.97 2.18
N HIS A 31 4.52 7.29 2.03
CA HIS A 31 4.71 8.18 3.18
C HIS A 31 4.14 9.58 2.96
N GLN A 32 4.16 10.41 4.01
CA GLN A 32 3.77 11.82 3.96
C GLN A 32 2.36 12.08 3.40
N TRP A 33 1.45 11.10 3.51
CA TRP A 33 0.08 11.25 3.05
C TRP A 33 -0.69 12.28 3.87
N HIS A 34 -1.65 12.96 3.24
CA HIS A 34 -2.57 13.84 3.94
C HIS A 34 -3.51 13.05 4.85
N ALA A 35 -4.18 12.04 4.28
CA ALA A 35 -5.10 11.15 4.97
C ALA A 35 -4.94 9.71 4.45
N ALA A 36 -5.28 8.73 5.30
CA ALA A 36 -5.27 7.32 4.93
C ALA A 36 -6.49 6.61 5.51
N HIS A 37 -7.15 5.81 4.69
CA HIS A 37 -8.36 5.08 5.06
C HIS A 37 -8.31 3.64 4.56
N CYS A 38 -9.13 2.78 5.15
CA CYS A 38 -9.40 1.45 4.63
C CYS A 38 -10.90 1.16 4.55
N GLN A 39 -11.26 0.30 3.61
CA GLN A 39 -12.60 -0.24 3.42
C GLN A 39 -12.49 -1.74 3.21
N GLU A 40 -13.33 -2.52 3.89
CA GLU A 40 -13.47 -3.95 3.62
C GLU A 40 -14.39 -4.16 2.42
N GLU A 41 -13.83 -4.59 1.29
CA GLU A 41 -14.56 -4.63 0.00
C GLU A 41 -15.82 -5.51 0.06
N ALA A 42 -15.74 -6.64 0.76
CA ALA A 42 -16.81 -7.65 0.77
C ALA A 42 -18.01 -7.27 1.67
N VAL A 43 -17.83 -6.35 2.61
CA VAL A 43 -18.78 -6.17 3.73
C VAL A 43 -19.35 -4.75 3.81
N SER A 44 -18.57 -3.73 3.44
CA SER A 44 -18.92 -2.33 3.74
C SER A 44 -18.57 -1.40 2.60
N LYS A 45 -19.43 -0.40 2.34
CA LYS A 45 -19.13 0.74 1.46
C LYS A 45 -18.48 1.92 2.19
N ARG A 46 -18.22 1.78 3.48
CA ARG A 46 -17.74 2.86 4.33
C ARG A 46 -16.24 2.74 4.55
N PHE A 47 -15.54 3.84 4.27
CA PHE A 47 -14.16 4.04 4.69
C PHE A 47 -14.08 4.39 6.17
N ILE A 48 -13.11 3.79 6.85
CA ILE A 48 -12.68 4.14 8.21
C ILE A 48 -11.20 4.54 8.19
N PRO A 49 -10.71 5.33 9.18
CA PRO A 49 -9.29 5.64 9.28
C PRO A 49 -8.43 4.37 9.29
N LEU A 50 -7.30 4.41 8.58
CA LEU A 50 -6.44 3.24 8.37
C LEU A 50 -6.05 2.58 9.70
N GLU A 51 -5.71 3.38 10.71
CA GLU A 51 -5.30 2.94 12.04
C GLU A 51 -6.39 2.19 12.83
N GLN A 52 -7.65 2.27 12.42
CA GLN A 52 -8.77 1.61 13.09
C GLN A 52 -9.14 0.27 12.45
N GLY A 53 -8.77 0.05 11.19
CA GLY A 53 -9.21 -1.14 10.43
C GLY A 53 -8.09 -2.03 9.92
N MET A 54 -6.87 -1.51 9.80
CA MET A 54 -5.75 -2.23 9.23
C MET A 54 -5.26 -3.35 10.17
N GLY A 55 -5.18 -4.56 9.62
CA GLY A 55 -4.54 -5.72 10.26
C GLY A 55 -3.16 -5.99 9.67
N ILE A 56 -2.62 -7.18 9.92
CA ILE A 56 -1.38 -7.63 9.28
C ILE A 56 -1.67 -8.00 7.83
N VAL A 57 -1.04 -7.29 6.90
CA VAL A 57 -1.12 -7.58 5.45
C VAL A 57 -0.29 -8.83 5.16
N SER A 58 -0.89 -9.81 4.49
CA SER A 58 -0.21 -11.01 4.03
C SER A 58 0.15 -10.95 2.55
N LEU A 59 -0.63 -10.21 1.76
CA LEU A 59 -0.42 -10.09 0.32
C LEU A 59 -0.94 -8.74 -0.19
N LEU A 60 -0.17 -8.14 -1.09
CA LEU A 60 -0.58 -7.00 -1.90
C LEU A 60 -1.02 -7.51 -3.27
N LEU A 61 -2.28 -7.26 -3.64
CA LEU A 61 -2.89 -7.77 -4.87
C LEU A 61 -2.79 -6.77 -6.01
N ALA A 62 -2.97 -5.48 -5.71
CA ALA A 62 -2.92 -4.42 -6.70
C ALA A 62 -2.47 -3.11 -6.06
N ILE A 63 -1.84 -2.26 -6.88
CA ILE A 63 -1.52 -0.87 -6.57
C ILE A 63 -1.96 -0.04 -7.78
N THR A 64 -2.83 0.93 -7.55
CA THR A 64 -3.41 1.75 -8.62
C THR A 64 -3.46 3.20 -8.19
N TRP A 65 -3.18 4.11 -9.12
CA TRP A 65 -3.47 5.53 -8.95
C TRP A 65 -4.86 5.84 -9.49
N VAL A 66 -5.69 6.48 -8.66
CA VAL A 66 -7.02 6.99 -9.03
C VAL A 66 -7.05 8.46 -8.65
N ASP A 67 -7.04 9.34 -9.66
CA ASP A 67 -6.85 10.79 -9.49
C ASP A 67 -5.59 11.11 -8.64
N GLU A 68 -5.74 11.81 -7.51
CA GLU A 68 -4.65 12.14 -6.57
C GLU A 68 -4.54 11.13 -5.40
N GLN A 69 -5.14 9.95 -5.55
CA GLN A 69 -5.19 8.94 -4.50
C GLN A 69 -4.49 7.67 -4.94
N LEU A 70 -3.71 7.11 -4.03
CA LEU A 70 -3.12 5.79 -4.19
C LEU A 70 -4.03 4.75 -3.53
N GLU A 71 -4.44 3.76 -4.31
CA GLU A 71 -5.26 2.65 -3.86
C GLU A 71 -4.47 1.35 -3.88
N LEU A 72 -4.53 0.62 -2.76
CA LEU A 72 -3.94 -0.71 -2.63
C LEU A 72 -5.06 -1.69 -2.30
N ILE A 73 -5.13 -2.79 -3.04
CA ILE A 73 -5.95 -3.93 -2.65
C ILE A 73 -5.04 -4.90 -1.93
N VAL A 74 -5.34 -5.18 -0.67
CA VAL A 74 -4.55 -6.07 0.18
C VAL A 74 -5.39 -7.20 0.73
N HIS A 75 -4.76 -8.36 0.89
CA HIS A 75 -5.28 -9.46 1.68
C HIS A 75 -4.53 -9.53 3.01
N THR A 76 -5.26 -9.80 4.08
CA THR A 76 -4.76 -9.77 5.47
C THR A 76 -4.74 -11.18 6.07
N LEU A 77 -3.95 -11.38 7.13
CA LEU A 77 -3.84 -12.70 7.78
C LEU A 77 -5.13 -13.18 8.44
N ASP A 78 -6.04 -12.27 8.79
CA ASP A 78 -7.38 -12.58 9.28
C ASP A 78 -8.41 -12.76 8.13
N ASN A 79 -7.92 -13.02 6.92
CA ASN A 79 -8.70 -13.39 5.73
C ASN A 79 -9.68 -12.30 5.26
N ARG A 80 -9.32 -11.02 5.45
CA ARG A 80 -10.06 -9.87 4.90
C ARG A 80 -9.39 -9.31 3.66
N TYR A 81 -10.20 -8.87 2.71
CA TYR A 81 -9.79 -8.07 1.57
C TYR A 81 -10.09 -6.60 1.86
N LEU A 82 -9.03 -5.80 1.94
CA LEU A 82 -9.14 -4.37 2.23
C LEU A 82 -8.69 -3.54 1.04
N LEU A 83 -9.48 -2.53 0.71
CA LEU A 83 -9.06 -1.40 -0.10
C LEU A 83 -8.44 -0.36 0.83
N LEU A 84 -7.13 -0.16 0.73
CA LEU A 84 -6.42 0.93 1.40
C LEU A 84 -6.33 2.12 0.45
N ARG A 85 -6.58 3.33 0.96
CA ARG A 85 -6.61 4.55 0.17
C ARG A 85 -5.81 5.64 0.87
N PHE A 86 -4.82 6.16 0.17
CA PHE A 86 -3.95 7.23 0.64
C PHE A 86 -4.17 8.48 -0.21
N THR A 87 -4.49 9.61 0.43
CA THR A 87 -4.69 10.90 -0.24
C THR A 87 -3.37 11.67 -0.31
N GLN A 88 -2.95 12.03 -1.52
CA GLN A 88 -1.69 12.77 -1.77
C GLN A 88 -0.46 12.15 -1.08
N PRO A 89 -0.19 10.85 -1.22
CA PRO A 89 1.01 10.25 -0.66
C PRO A 89 2.24 10.58 -1.52
N ARG A 90 3.41 10.45 -0.91
CA ARG A 90 4.66 10.23 -1.64
C ARG A 90 4.94 8.74 -1.71
N VAL A 91 5.42 8.30 -2.87
CA VAL A 91 5.71 6.90 -3.15
C VAL A 91 7.12 6.80 -3.72
N GLU A 92 7.97 6.03 -3.07
CA GLU A 92 9.37 5.85 -3.43
C GLU A 92 9.73 4.37 -3.43
N VAL A 93 10.58 3.94 -4.37
CA VAL A 93 11.21 2.62 -4.33
C VAL A 93 12.66 2.82 -3.93
N ILE A 94 13.03 2.28 -2.78
CA ILE A 94 14.40 2.30 -2.23
C ILE A 94 15.01 0.92 -2.48
N ARG A 95 16.28 0.90 -2.88
CA ARG A 95 17.08 -0.30 -3.14
C ARG A 95 18.38 -0.20 -2.34
#